data_AF-A0A2Z7CQE4-F1
#
_entry.id   AF-A0A2Z7CQE4-F1
#
_cell.length_a   1.000
_cell.length_b   1.000
_cell.length_c   1.000
_cell.angle_alpha   90.00
_cell.angle_beta   90.00
_cell.angle_gamma   90.00
#
_symmetry.space_group_name_H-M   'P 1'
#
loop_
_entity.id
_entity.type
_entity.pdbx_description
1 polymer ?
#
loop_
_entity_poly.entity_id
_entity_poly.type
_entity_poly.pdbx_seq_one_letter_code
_entity_poly.pdbx_strand_id
1 'polypeptide(L)'
;MTSSGNGEFVIPRTLALFSGNVISMYHSLFDYDFFGGFCPVFDGALLKPTLLLVAVAAYTEIPKGDKLILRGLKFHGYHGVHPEERVLGQKFLVDVDAWMDLQAAGNSDDLSDTVSYTAIYRISKEIVEGTPHNLIESVAQLIASTTLSKFPEISAVRVQVGKPHVAVIGPIDYLGVEIIRHRKNEGQS
;
A
#
# COMPACT_ATOMS: atom_id res chain seq x y z
N MET A 1 -40.57 -33.38 20.14
CA MET A 1 -40.30 -34.01 18.84
C MET A 1 -39.79 -32.93 17.90
N THR A 2 -38.73 -33.29 17.20
CA THR A 2 -37.76 -32.50 16.43
C THR A 2 -38.34 -31.86 15.16
N SER A 3 -37.82 -30.68 14.77
CA SER A 3 -37.36 -30.50 13.38
C SER A 3 -36.22 -29.48 13.34
N SER A 4 -34.99 -30.00 13.26
CA SER A 4 -33.81 -29.29 12.80
C SER A 4 -34.01 -28.91 11.33
N GLY A 5 -34.21 -27.63 11.06
CA GLY A 5 -34.09 -27.08 9.71
C GLY A 5 -32.61 -26.91 9.38
N ASN A 6 -32.00 -27.91 8.76
CA ASN A 6 -30.70 -27.76 8.10
C ASN A 6 -30.90 -26.76 6.95
N GLY A 7 -30.58 -25.50 7.19
CA GLY A 7 -30.49 -24.50 6.13
C GLY A 7 -29.30 -24.85 5.24
N GLU A 8 -29.52 -25.63 4.19
CA GLU A 8 -28.57 -25.75 3.10
C GLU A 8 -28.33 -24.34 2.54
N PHE A 9 -27.13 -23.81 2.78
CA PHE A 9 -26.68 -22.55 2.20
C PHE A 9 -26.52 -22.75 0.69
N VAL A 10 -27.53 -22.35 -0.07
CA VAL A 10 -27.52 -22.44 -1.53
C VAL A 10 -26.62 -21.33 -2.07
N ILE A 11 -25.40 -21.70 -2.46
CA ILE A 11 -24.50 -20.79 -3.19
C ILE A 11 -25.22 -20.38 -4.50
N PRO A 12 -25.47 -19.08 -4.74
CA PRO A 12 -26.09 -18.64 -5.98
C PRO A 12 -25.21 -19.06 -7.16
N ARG A 13 -25.81 -19.60 -8.24
CA ARG A 13 -25.08 -20.12 -9.42
C ARG A 13 -24.07 -19.13 -10.02
N THR A 14 -24.23 -17.84 -9.78
CA THR A 14 -23.29 -16.78 -10.18
C THR A 14 -21.95 -16.84 -9.44
N LEU A 15 -21.92 -17.35 -8.20
CA LEU A 15 -20.70 -17.52 -7.41
C LEU A 15 -19.88 -18.76 -7.82
N ALA A 16 -20.51 -19.74 -8.49
CA ALA A 16 -19.87 -20.99 -8.91
C ALA A 16 -18.85 -20.81 -10.07
N LEU A 17 -18.73 -19.60 -10.63
CA LEU A 17 -17.77 -19.26 -11.68
C LEU A 17 -16.42 -18.76 -11.14
N PHE A 18 -16.30 -18.57 -9.82
CA PHE A 18 -15.05 -18.15 -9.22
C PHE A 18 -14.26 -19.37 -8.72
N SER A 19 -12.95 -19.37 -9.00
CA SER A 19 -12.04 -20.43 -8.56
C SER A 19 -12.11 -20.62 -7.04
N GLY A 20 -11.82 -21.84 -6.55
CA GLY A 20 -12.03 -22.25 -5.16
C GLY A 20 -11.43 -21.33 -4.08
N ASN A 21 -10.44 -20.49 -4.43
CA ASN A 21 -9.88 -19.49 -3.52
C ASN A 21 -10.84 -18.35 -3.18
N VAL A 22 -11.76 -17.98 -4.07
CA VAL A 22 -12.74 -16.92 -3.82
C VAL A 22 -13.81 -17.40 -2.82
N ILE A 23 -14.20 -18.67 -2.88
CA ILE A 23 -15.19 -19.26 -1.96
C ILE A 23 -14.63 -19.38 -0.54
N SER A 24 -13.34 -19.73 -0.40
CA SER A 24 -12.66 -19.80 0.92
C SER A 24 -12.64 -18.44 1.65
N MET A 25 -12.56 -17.33 0.89
CA MET A 25 -12.53 -15.97 1.44
C MET A 25 -13.90 -15.50 1.95
N TYR A 26 -14.99 -16.00 1.38
CA TYR A 26 -16.33 -15.76 1.95
C TYR A 26 -16.51 -16.43 3.30
N HIS A 27 -15.92 -17.61 3.51
CA HIS A 27 -15.98 -18.29 4.81
C HIS A 27 -15.23 -17.51 5.89
N SER A 28 -14.04 -16.96 5.59
CA SER A 28 -13.27 -16.21 6.61
C SER A 28 -13.83 -14.81 6.91
N LEU A 29 -14.56 -14.19 5.99
CA LEU A 29 -15.24 -12.91 6.22
C LEU A 29 -16.50 -13.04 7.09
N PHE A 30 -17.03 -14.26 7.27
CA PHE A 30 -18.19 -14.53 8.13
C PHE A 30 -17.86 -15.23 9.46
N ASP A 31 -16.62 -15.68 9.67
CA ASP A 31 -16.16 -16.31 10.93
C ASP A 31 -15.45 -15.34 11.90
N TYR A 32 -15.45 -14.02 11.66
CA TYR A 32 -14.87 -13.06 12.59
C TYR A 32 -15.89 -12.49 13.58
N ASP A 33 -15.81 -12.99 14.83
CA ASP A 33 -16.28 -12.42 16.09
C ASP A 33 -15.65 -11.03 16.39
N PHE A 34 -15.77 -10.06 15.47
CA PHE A 34 -15.13 -8.74 15.61
C PHE A 34 -16.08 -7.59 16.00
N PHE A 35 -17.36 -7.87 16.24
CA PHE A 35 -18.27 -6.90 16.84
C PHE A 35 -19.03 -7.55 18.00
N GLY A 36 -18.66 -7.20 19.22
CA GLY A 36 -19.35 -7.62 20.42
C GLY A 36 -20.86 -7.43 20.30
N GLY A 37 -21.60 -8.54 20.25
CA GLY A 37 -23.04 -8.62 20.55
C GLY A 37 -24.00 -7.87 19.63
N PHE A 38 -23.55 -7.20 18.57
CA PHE A 38 -24.42 -6.61 17.56
C PHE A 38 -24.33 -7.46 16.30
N CYS A 39 -25.10 -8.54 16.25
CA CYS A 39 -25.40 -9.19 14.98
C CYS A 39 -26.22 -8.18 14.17
N PRO A 40 -25.68 -7.57 13.10
CA PRO A 40 -26.54 -6.79 12.22
C PRO A 40 -27.53 -7.79 11.63
N VAL A 41 -28.80 -7.65 12.00
CA VAL A 41 -29.88 -8.18 11.19
C VAL A 41 -29.76 -7.42 9.87
N PHE A 42 -28.99 -7.98 8.94
CA PHE A 42 -28.91 -7.53 7.56
C PHE A 42 -30.27 -7.85 6.95
N ASP A 43 -31.17 -6.88 7.08
CA ASP A 43 -32.51 -6.90 6.53
C ASP A 43 -32.41 -6.92 5.00
N GLY A 44 -32.29 -8.12 4.43
CA GLY A 44 -32.60 -8.46 3.03
C GLY A 44 -31.92 -7.66 1.90
N ALA A 45 -31.02 -6.73 2.20
CA ALA A 45 -30.37 -5.90 1.20
C ALA A 45 -29.18 -6.65 0.63
N LEU A 46 -29.46 -7.42 -0.42
CA LEU A 46 -28.49 -7.95 -1.38
C LEU A 46 -27.37 -6.93 -1.57
N LEU A 47 -26.16 -7.23 -1.08
CA LEU A 47 -24.95 -6.49 -1.40
C LEU A 47 -24.95 -6.34 -2.92
N LYS A 48 -25.21 -5.12 -3.40
CA LYS A 48 -25.40 -4.87 -4.83
C LYS A 48 -24.14 -5.40 -5.54
N PRO A 49 -24.26 -6.23 -6.60
CA PRO A 49 -23.12 -6.84 -7.28
C PRO A 49 -22.05 -5.82 -7.70
N THR A 50 -22.44 -4.56 -7.87
CA THR A 50 -21.55 -3.43 -8.12
C THR A 50 -20.56 -3.16 -6.98
N LEU A 51 -20.96 -3.26 -5.71
CA LEU A 51 -20.09 -2.92 -4.57
C LEU A 51 -18.99 -3.98 -4.38
N LEU A 52 -19.36 -5.25 -4.57
CA LEU A 52 -18.41 -6.37 -4.54
C LEU A 52 -17.41 -6.29 -5.70
N LEU A 53 -17.87 -5.95 -6.90
CA LEU A 53 -17.00 -5.79 -8.07
C LEU A 53 -16.00 -4.63 -7.87
N VAL A 54 -16.42 -3.51 -7.27
CA VAL A 54 -15.52 -2.38 -6.95
C VAL A 54 -14.47 -2.77 -5.92
N ALA A 55 -14.83 -3.51 -4.86
CA ALA A 55 -13.87 -4.00 -3.87
C ALA A 55 -12.86 -4.99 -4.50
N VAL A 56 -13.33 -5.90 -5.35
CA VAL A 56 -12.46 -6.85 -6.07
C VAL A 56 -11.53 -6.14 -7.05
N ALA A 57 -12.00 -5.10 -7.76
CA ALA A 57 -11.18 -4.31 -8.68
C ALA A 57 -10.14 -3.43 -7.96
N ALA A 58 -10.48 -2.82 -6.82
CA ALA A 58 -9.51 -2.08 -6.01
C ALA A 58 -8.43 -3.01 -5.41
N TYR A 59 -8.80 -4.24 -5.06
CA TYR A 59 -7.85 -5.24 -4.53
C TYR A 59 -6.87 -5.77 -5.59
N THR A 60 -7.17 -5.63 -6.88
CA THR A 60 -6.24 -6.02 -7.96
C THR A 60 -5.10 -5.03 -8.20
N GLU A 61 -5.13 -3.83 -7.62
CA GLU A 61 -4.08 -2.81 -7.83
C GLU A 61 -2.98 -2.80 -6.75
N ILE A 62 -3.13 -3.58 -5.68
CA ILE A 62 -2.08 -3.71 -4.66
C ILE A 62 -1.05 -4.73 -5.17
N PRO A 63 0.24 -4.36 -5.28
CA PRO A 63 1.26 -5.32 -5.69
C PRO A 63 1.30 -6.50 -4.70
N LYS A 64 1.27 -7.72 -5.25
CA LYS A 64 1.32 -8.98 -4.49
C LYS A 64 2.75 -9.48 -4.39
N GLY A 65 3.08 -10.19 -3.31
CA GLY A 65 4.41 -10.78 -3.07
C GLY A 65 5.10 -10.18 -1.84
N ASP A 66 6.34 -10.62 -1.63
CA ASP A 66 7.19 -10.14 -0.54
C ASP A 66 7.64 -8.70 -0.75
N LYS A 67 7.97 -8.01 0.34
CA LYS A 67 8.42 -6.62 0.28
C LYS A 67 9.33 -6.24 1.43
N LEU A 68 10.24 -5.31 1.14
CA LEU A 68 11.00 -4.56 2.13
C LEU A 68 10.16 -3.37 2.62
N ILE A 69 10.16 -3.15 3.92
CA ILE A 69 9.31 -2.15 4.59
C ILE A 69 10.18 -1.12 5.30
N LEU A 70 10.04 0.14 4.92
CA LEU A 70 10.61 1.29 5.62
C LEU A 70 9.46 2.19 6.09
N ARG A 71 9.45 2.53 7.39
CA ARG A 71 8.36 3.28 8.03
C ARG A 71 8.89 4.43 8.87
N GLY A 72 8.16 5.55 8.84
CA GLY A 72 8.38 6.70 9.69
C GLY A 72 9.75 7.35 9.49
N LEU A 73 10.29 7.32 8.27
CA LEU A 73 11.55 7.98 7.97
C LEU A 73 11.36 9.49 8.10
N LYS A 74 12.25 10.15 8.83
CA LYS A 74 12.15 11.58 9.13
C LYS A 74 13.35 12.30 8.55
N PHE A 75 13.08 13.23 7.64
CA PHE A 75 14.11 14.04 6.99
C PHE A 75 13.75 15.52 7.07
N HIS A 76 14.75 16.39 6.99
CA HIS A 76 14.54 17.84 6.91
C HIS A 76 14.79 18.31 5.48
N GLY A 77 13.76 18.87 4.84
CA GLY A 77 13.83 19.31 3.47
C GLY A 77 13.30 20.72 3.28
N TYR A 78 13.56 21.30 2.13
CA TYR A 78 13.15 22.66 1.77
C TYR A 78 12.11 22.65 0.63
N HIS A 79 11.30 21.59 0.54
CA HIS A 79 10.28 21.44 -0.49
C HIS A 79 9.01 22.22 -0.14
N GLY A 80 8.41 22.84 -1.14
CA GLY A 80 7.21 23.66 -0.95
C GLY A 80 7.01 24.67 -2.06
N VAL A 81 5.75 25.07 -2.24
CA VAL A 81 5.35 26.13 -3.18
C VAL A 81 5.57 27.50 -2.54
N HIS A 82 5.41 27.60 -1.22
CA HIS A 82 5.53 28.87 -0.52
C HIS A 82 7.01 29.23 -0.27
N PRO A 83 7.44 30.48 -0.49
CA PRO A 83 8.82 30.90 -0.26
C PRO A 83 9.31 30.62 1.17
N GLU A 84 8.44 30.76 2.16
CA GLU A 84 8.75 30.49 3.58
C GLU A 84 9.14 29.03 3.80
N GLU A 85 8.46 28.07 3.15
CA GLU A 85 8.79 26.64 3.23
C GLU A 85 10.19 26.36 2.67
N ARG A 86 10.61 27.12 1.65
CA ARG A 86 11.91 26.94 0.98
C ARG A 86 13.07 27.57 1.75
N VAL A 87 12.78 28.54 2.63
CA VAL A 87 13.79 29.22 3.45
C VAL A 87 13.93 28.53 4.82
N LEU A 88 12.82 28.28 5.51
CA LEU A 88 12.82 27.69 6.84
C LEU A 88 13.02 26.16 6.79
N GLY A 89 12.51 25.53 5.73
CA GLY A 89 12.41 24.08 5.66
C GLY A 89 11.39 23.51 6.63
N GLN A 90 11.15 22.22 6.52
CA GLN A 90 10.28 21.48 7.42
C GLN A 90 10.65 20.00 7.46
N LYS A 91 10.09 19.27 8.44
CA LYS A 91 10.20 17.82 8.48
C LYS A 91 9.29 17.18 7.42
N PHE A 92 9.79 16.13 6.81
CA PHE A 92 9.03 15.24 5.95
C PHE A 92 9.03 13.84 6.56
N LEU A 93 7.86 13.21 6.53
CA LEU A 93 7.66 11.80 6.87
C LEU A 93 7.63 10.99 5.59
N VAL A 94 8.43 9.93 5.50
CA VAL A 94 8.49 9.07 4.33
C VAL A 94 8.33 7.61 4.72
N ASP A 95 7.43 6.93 4.04
CA ASP A 95 7.31 5.47 4.07
C ASP A 95 7.63 4.92 2.69
N VAL A 96 8.36 3.81 2.64
CA VAL A 96 8.67 3.10 1.39
C VAL A 96 8.37 1.62 1.55
N ASP A 97 7.61 1.08 0.61
CA ASP A 97 7.53 -0.37 0.38
C ASP A 97 8.19 -0.69 -0.97
N ALA A 98 9.06 -1.70 -0.98
CA ALA A 98 9.71 -2.19 -2.19
C ALA A 98 9.44 -3.68 -2.37
N TRP A 99 8.69 -4.04 -3.42
CA TRP A 99 8.30 -5.42 -3.70
C TRP A 99 9.38 -6.15 -4.49
N MET A 100 9.88 -7.25 -3.94
CA MET A 100 10.85 -8.16 -4.55
C MET A 100 10.69 -9.55 -3.93
N ASP A 101 11.17 -10.58 -4.61
CA ASP A 101 11.24 -11.93 -4.04
C ASP A 101 12.30 -11.98 -2.92
N LEU A 102 11.91 -12.39 -1.71
CA LEU A 102 12.81 -12.52 -0.56
C LEU A 102 13.14 -13.99 -0.23
N GLN A 103 12.64 -14.95 -1.01
CA GLN A 103 12.84 -16.37 -0.75
C GLN A 103 14.32 -16.79 -0.80
N ALA A 104 15.09 -16.26 -1.76
CA ALA A 104 16.51 -16.58 -1.91
C ALA A 104 17.29 -16.18 -0.65
N ALA A 105 17.21 -14.90 -0.26
CA ALA A 105 17.85 -14.38 0.95
C ALA A 105 17.37 -15.08 2.23
N GLY A 106 16.07 -15.41 2.32
CA GLY A 106 15.53 -16.15 3.46
C GLY A 106 16.08 -17.57 3.60
N ASN A 107 16.53 -18.19 2.51
CA ASN A 107 17.13 -19.53 2.51
C ASN A 107 18.66 -19.49 2.68
N SER A 108 19.34 -18.49 2.11
CA SER A 108 20.80 -18.39 2.13
C SER A 108 21.36 -17.65 3.34
N ASP A 109 20.57 -16.75 3.95
CA ASP A 109 21.01 -15.79 4.97
C ASP A 109 22.18 -14.89 4.49
N ASP A 110 22.27 -14.66 3.16
CA ASP A 110 23.27 -13.76 2.56
C ASP A 110 22.64 -12.43 2.12
N LEU A 111 23.29 -11.32 2.49
CA LEU A 111 22.88 -9.98 2.10
C LEU A 111 23.04 -9.75 0.58
N SER A 112 23.87 -10.53 -0.12
CA SER A 112 23.99 -10.43 -1.58
C SER A 112 22.73 -10.84 -2.33
N ASP A 113 21.86 -11.63 -1.70
CA ASP A 113 20.64 -12.17 -2.31
C ASP A 113 19.42 -11.26 -2.10
N THR A 114 19.62 -10.07 -1.51
CA THR A 114 18.57 -9.09 -1.28
C THR A 114 19.05 -7.66 -1.51
N VAL A 115 18.10 -6.73 -1.60
CA VAL A 115 18.40 -5.30 -1.61
C VAL A 115 18.49 -4.81 -0.17
N SER A 116 19.61 -4.16 0.18
CA SER A 116 19.73 -3.54 1.49
C SER A 116 18.75 -2.37 1.64
N TYR A 117 17.83 -2.47 2.60
CA TYR A 117 16.94 -1.36 2.99
C TYR A 117 17.71 -0.09 3.37
N THR A 118 18.96 -0.21 3.83
CA THR A 118 19.83 0.96 4.11
C THR A 118 20.14 1.76 2.85
N ALA A 119 20.20 1.12 1.69
CA ALA A 119 20.42 1.80 0.42
C ALA A 119 19.15 2.56 -0.02
N ILE A 120 17.96 2.00 0.18
CA ILE A 120 16.67 2.67 -0.06
C ILE A 120 16.50 3.87 0.89
N TYR A 121 16.91 3.72 2.15
CA TYR A 121 16.95 4.82 3.11
C TYR A 121 17.83 5.97 2.64
N ARG A 122 19.06 5.68 2.15
CA ARG A 122 19.99 6.70 1.64
C ARG A 122 19.42 7.43 0.43
N ILE A 123 18.80 6.72 -0.52
CA ILE A 123 18.11 7.34 -1.66
C ILE A 123 17.04 8.31 -1.18
N SER A 124 16.19 7.86 -0.24
CA SER A 124 15.11 8.68 0.31
C SER A 124 15.66 9.94 1.01
N LYS A 125 16.73 9.77 1.80
CA LYS A 125 17.42 10.88 2.48
C LYS A 125 18.00 11.87 1.48
N GLU A 126 18.78 11.40 0.52
CA GLU A 126 19.45 12.24 -0.49
C GLU A 126 18.45 13.07 -1.30
N ILE A 127 17.31 12.48 -1.65
CA ILE A 127 16.25 13.16 -2.39
C ILE A 127 15.54 14.22 -1.54
N VAL A 128 15.20 13.91 -0.29
CA VAL A 128 14.44 14.82 0.57
C VAL A 128 15.31 15.94 1.15
N GLU A 129 16.58 15.67 1.44
CA GLU A 129 17.53 16.69 1.92
C GLU A 129 18.23 17.44 0.77
N GLY A 130 18.00 17.00 -0.48
CA GLY A 130 18.65 17.49 -1.69
C GLY A 130 17.96 18.69 -2.33
N THR A 131 17.87 18.67 -3.67
CA THR A 131 17.34 19.80 -4.43
C THR A 131 15.87 20.08 -4.08
N PRO A 132 15.52 21.33 -3.73
CA PRO A 132 14.15 21.68 -3.40
C PRO A 132 13.20 21.49 -4.59
N HIS A 133 12.03 20.94 -4.30
CA HIS A 133 10.94 20.72 -5.25
C HIS A 133 9.71 21.49 -4.76
N ASN A 134 8.83 21.89 -5.68
CA ASN A 134 7.62 22.62 -5.31
C ASN A 134 6.55 21.68 -4.72
N LEU A 135 6.50 20.44 -5.23
CA LEU A 135 5.45 19.46 -4.94
C LEU A 135 6.04 18.21 -4.27
N ILE A 136 5.32 17.65 -3.30
CA ILE A 136 5.71 16.39 -2.64
C ILE A 136 5.49 15.18 -3.55
N GLU A 137 4.62 15.32 -4.56
CA GLU A 137 4.44 14.39 -5.67
C GLU A 137 5.74 14.21 -6.45
N SER A 138 6.49 15.29 -6.70
CA SER A 138 7.79 15.22 -7.37
C SER A 138 8.82 14.50 -6.52
N VAL A 139 8.83 14.75 -5.21
CA VAL A 139 9.71 14.06 -4.26
C VAL A 139 9.39 12.56 -4.22
N ALA A 140 8.12 12.20 -4.04
CA ALA A 140 7.67 10.81 -4.04
C ALA A 140 8.01 10.10 -5.35
N GLN A 141 7.76 10.77 -6.48
CA GLN A 141 8.06 10.25 -7.82
C GLN A 141 9.56 9.99 -8.00
N LEU A 142 10.41 10.91 -7.54
CA LEU A 142 11.86 10.78 -7.67
C LEU A 142 12.41 9.64 -6.81
N ILE A 143 11.88 9.45 -5.59
CA ILE A 143 12.22 8.31 -4.74
C ILE A 143 11.82 7.01 -5.45
N ALA A 144 10.59 6.91 -5.93
CA ALA A 144 10.10 5.71 -6.59
C ALA A 144 10.91 5.37 -7.85
N SER A 145 11.14 6.35 -8.73
CA SER A 145 11.91 6.12 -9.97
C SER A 145 13.36 5.78 -9.69
N THR A 146 14.02 6.48 -8.75
CA THR A 146 15.42 6.22 -8.42
C THR A 146 15.61 4.83 -7.82
N THR A 147 14.72 4.42 -6.91
CA THR A 147 14.73 3.06 -6.33
C THR A 147 14.54 1.99 -7.41
N LEU A 148 13.55 2.15 -8.29
CA LEU A 148 13.33 1.19 -9.39
C LEU A 148 14.49 1.15 -10.39
N SER A 149 15.09 2.30 -10.72
CA SER A 149 16.24 2.35 -11.62
C SER A 149 17.50 1.72 -11.03
N LYS A 150 17.72 1.86 -9.72
CA LYS A 150 18.95 1.37 -9.05
C LYS A 150 18.91 -0.11 -8.70
N PHE A 151 17.73 -0.68 -8.47
CA PHE A 151 17.57 -2.07 -8.04
C PHE A 151 16.64 -2.83 -9.00
N PRO A 152 17.20 -3.52 -10.01
CA PRO A 152 16.44 -4.31 -10.98
C PRO A 152 15.50 -5.36 -10.38
N GLU A 153 15.86 -5.90 -9.22
CA GLU A 153 15.13 -6.93 -8.47
C GLU A 153 13.79 -6.43 -7.92
N ILE A 154 13.66 -5.11 -7.74
CA ILE A 154 12.42 -4.49 -7.27
C ILE A 154 11.43 -4.38 -8.43
N SER A 155 10.26 -5.01 -8.26
CA SER A 155 9.17 -5.04 -9.23
C SER A 155 8.22 -3.86 -9.11
N ALA A 156 7.99 -3.36 -7.89
CA ALA A 156 7.15 -2.22 -7.60
C ALA A 156 7.64 -1.48 -6.36
N VAL A 157 7.34 -0.19 -6.29
CA VAL A 157 7.63 0.66 -5.12
C VAL A 157 6.40 1.48 -4.78
N ARG A 158 6.04 1.52 -3.50
CA ARG A 158 5.08 2.46 -2.91
C ARG A 158 5.87 3.47 -2.11
N VAL A 159 5.61 4.74 -2.35
CA VAL A 159 6.21 5.84 -1.60
C VAL A 159 5.10 6.70 -1.06
N GLN A 160 5.10 6.90 0.26
CA GLN A 160 4.26 7.89 0.92
C GLN A 160 5.15 9.02 1.40
N VAL A 161 4.74 10.27 1.15
CA VAL A 161 5.42 11.47 1.65
C VAL A 161 4.40 12.34 2.36
N GLY A 162 4.61 12.57 3.65
CA GLY A 162 3.77 13.38 4.52
C GLY A 162 4.48 14.63 5.05
N LYS A 163 3.72 15.71 5.19
CA LYS A 163 4.09 16.92 5.92
C LYS A 163 3.32 16.93 7.25
N PRO A 164 4.00 16.75 8.41
CA PRO A 164 3.37 16.83 9.72
C PRO A 164 3.08 18.27 10.17
N HIS A 165 3.72 19.27 9.55
CA HIS A 165 3.62 20.68 9.95
C HIS A 165 3.06 21.53 8.81
N VAL A 166 1.80 21.28 8.43
CA VAL A 166 1.09 22.09 7.43
C VAL A 166 0.30 23.20 8.11
N ALA A 167 0.20 24.36 7.47
CA ALA A 167 -0.61 25.49 7.93
C ALA A 167 -2.12 25.22 7.75
N VAL A 168 -2.64 24.21 8.46
CA VAL A 168 -4.08 23.88 8.53
C VAL A 168 -4.55 24.02 9.97
N ILE A 169 -5.76 24.54 10.15
CA ILE A 169 -6.36 24.73 11.47
C ILE A 169 -6.98 23.40 11.94
N GLY A 170 -6.41 22.79 12.97
CA GLY A 170 -6.94 21.59 13.62
C GLY A 170 -5.86 20.54 13.91
N PRO A 171 -6.16 19.52 14.75
CA PRO A 171 -5.25 18.43 15.00
C PRO A 171 -5.16 17.52 13.77
N ILE A 172 -3.95 17.32 13.27
CA ILE A 172 -3.63 16.38 12.18
C ILE A 172 -2.32 15.68 12.51
N ASP A 173 -2.17 14.43 12.06
CA ASP A 173 -0.88 13.73 12.14
C ASP A 173 0.04 14.21 11.01
N TYR A 174 -0.45 14.20 9.77
CA TYR A 174 0.19 14.76 8.59
C TYR A 174 -0.79 14.88 7.43
N LEU A 175 -0.43 15.69 6.42
CA LEU A 175 -1.03 15.64 5.08
C LEU A 175 0.03 15.19 4.08
N GLY A 176 -0.35 14.39 3.10
CA GLY A 176 0.65 13.79 2.24
C GLY A 176 0.09 13.18 0.96
N VAL A 177 1.01 12.61 0.19
CA VAL A 177 0.73 11.86 -1.02
C VAL A 177 1.24 10.45 -0.88
N GLU A 178 0.58 9.53 -1.58
CA GLU A 178 1.01 8.16 -1.72
C GLU A 178 0.96 7.78 -3.19
N ILE A 179 2.04 7.21 -3.68
CA ILE A 179 2.13 6.72 -5.05
C ILE A 179 2.62 5.28 -5.07
N ILE A 180 2.15 4.53 -6.06
CA ILE A 180 2.69 3.22 -6.42
C ILE A 180 3.23 3.30 -7.84
N ARG A 181 4.44 2.78 -8.05
CA ARG A 181 5.08 2.68 -9.37
C ARG A 181 5.55 1.26 -9.60
N HIS A 182 5.21 0.72 -10.76
CA HIS A 182 5.69 -0.57 -11.23
C HIS A 182 6.87 -0.36 -12.17
N ARG A 183 7.76 -1.35 -12.20
CA ARG A 183 8.72 -1.47 -13.28
C ARG A 183 7.93 -1.59 -14.59
N LYS A 184 8.21 -0.71 -15.55
CA LYS A 184 7.67 -0.86 -16.90
C LYS A 184 8.34 -2.07 -17.53
N ASN A 185 7.56 -3.06 -17.93
CA ASN A 185 8.07 -4.12 -18.78
C ASN A 185 8.38 -3.48 -20.14
N GLU A 186 9.65 -3.40 -20.53
CA GLU A 186 10.02 -3.02 -21.90
C GLU A 186 9.53 -4.12 -22.84
N GLY A 187 8.32 -3.98 -23.38
CA GLY A 187 7.74 -4.97 -24.28
C GLY A 187 6.23 -4.87 -24.39
N GLN A 188 5.75 -3.84 -25.12
CA GLN A 188 4.54 -3.84 -25.94
C GLN A 188 4.38 -2.43 -26.55
N SER A 189 5.11 -2.20 -27.64
CA SER A 189 4.84 -1.16 -28.65
C SER A 189 4.54 -1.84 -29.97
#